data_AF-A0A0N1IN96-F1
#
_entry.id   AF-A0A0N1IN96-F1
#
_cell.length_a   1.000
_cell.length_b   1.000
_cell.length_c   1.000
_cell.angle_alpha   90.00
_cell.angle_beta   90.00
_cell.angle_gamma   90.00
#
_symmetry.space_group_name_H-M   'P 1'
#
loop_
_entity.id
_entity.type
_entity.pdbx_description
1 polymer ?
#
loop_
_entity_poly.entity_id
_entity_poly.type
_entity_poly.pdbx_seq_one_letter_code
_entity_poly.pdbx_strand_id
1 'polypeptide(L)'
;MHYVLYICSIWAAFSRRLHSQYQQLQTLLASLQSDRDVVHSSTEDLVRDYFNLHKIIVLVTEVGKIIGIDNLSGEILWHHFEGALDTEAVAIFTRRTARHPPYDAYLTIVGKHQESGNGLIISLNPITGELVGERVLQVDGRVLQCALLHQPDEEKLHGLVLLYDDESVQVFPVSSEHLVGDMYLYVAEAESAKVQGYALKYNGRTAIAQKIWSLDLGSGGHRIVVSASRAAQRTHSPGRALSDRSVLYKYNNPNLVLFITEGPDPVHKDVVRAVAVDGASGAVVSGAVHRRARATPLAVHADNCIAYVYLSDKYRRVEIGHYIL
;
A
#
# COMPACT_ATOMS: atom_id res chain seq x y z
N MET A 1 -47.01 13.87 -5.37
CA MET A 1 -46.04 14.49 -4.43
C MET A 1 -44.58 14.22 -4.80
N HIS A 2 -44.22 13.02 -5.26
CA HIS A 2 -42.85 12.71 -5.75
C HIS A 2 -42.38 13.54 -6.97
N TYR A 3 -43.27 13.90 -7.89
CA TYR A 3 -42.91 14.71 -9.08
C TYR A 3 -42.53 16.16 -8.74
N VAL A 4 -43.12 16.77 -7.71
CA VAL A 4 -42.84 18.17 -7.32
C VAL A 4 -41.47 18.28 -6.63
N LEU A 5 -41.11 17.30 -5.80
CA LEU A 5 -39.78 17.22 -5.18
C LEU A 5 -38.67 16.99 -6.22
N TYR A 6 -38.95 16.20 -7.26
CA TYR A 6 -38.02 15.98 -8.38
C TYR A 6 -37.80 17.24 -9.23
N ILE A 7 -38.86 18.01 -9.51
CA ILE A 7 -38.76 19.25 -10.29
C ILE A 7 -38.01 20.33 -9.51
N CYS A 8 -38.26 20.47 -8.20
CA CYS A 8 -37.48 21.36 -7.34
C CYS A 8 -35.99 20.97 -7.30
N SER A 9 -35.66 19.67 -7.36
CA SER A 9 -34.27 19.22 -7.36
C SER A 9 -33.54 19.53 -8.69
N ILE A 10 -34.22 19.40 -9.82
CA ILE A 10 -33.66 19.71 -11.15
C ILE A 10 -33.45 21.23 -11.30
N TRP A 11 -34.42 22.05 -10.91
CA TRP A 11 -34.27 23.51 -10.94
C TRP A 11 -33.17 23.99 -10.00
N ALA A 12 -33.03 23.40 -8.81
CA ALA A 12 -31.94 23.70 -7.89
C ALA A 12 -30.57 23.27 -8.44
N ALA A 13 -30.49 22.13 -9.13
CA ALA A 13 -29.26 21.70 -9.79
C ALA A 13 -28.88 22.63 -10.96
N PHE A 14 -29.87 23.02 -11.76
CA PHE A 14 -29.69 23.96 -12.87
C PHE A 14 -29.25 25.35 -12.37
N SER A 15 -29.87 25.87 -11.31
CA SER A 15 -29.50 27.16 -10.73
C SER A 15 -28.10 27.15 -10.13
N ARG A 16 -27.71 26.07 -9.41
CA ARG A 16 -26.33 25.88 -8.92
C ARG A 16 -25.32 25.86 -10.08
N ARG A 17 -25.64 25.17 -11.17
CA ARG A 17 -24.77 25.11 -12.35
C ARG A 17 -24.63 26.47 -13.03
N LEU A 18 -25.73 27.21 -13.22
CA LEU A 18 -25.67 28.56 -13.80
C LEU A 18 -24.87 29.49 -12.89
N HIS A 19 -25.06 29.39 -11.57
CA HIS A 19 -24.30 30.18 -10.61
C HIS A 19 -22.80 29.87 -10.67
N SER A 20 -22.39 28.60 -10.73
CA SER A 20 -20.99 28.23 -10.86
C SER A 20 -20.38 28.69 -12.19
N GLN A 21 -21.14 28.59 -13.29
CA GLN A 21 -20.70 29.08 -14.60
C GLN A 21 -20.57 30.61 -14.63
N TYR A 22 -21.48 31.33 -13.97
CA TYR A 22 -21.41 32.77 -13.83
C TYR A 22 -20.19 33.20 -13.01
N GLN A 23 -19.92 32.52 -11.88
CA GLN A 23 -18.70 32.76 -11.08
C GLN A 23 -17.43 32.48 -11.90
N GLN A 24 -17.39 31.39 -12.67
CA GLN A 24 -16.27 31.08 -13.57
C GLN A 24 -16.06 32.17 -14.64
N LEU A 25 -17.16 32.69 -15.20
CA LEU A 25 -17.10 33.79 -16.16
C LEU A 25 -16.60 35.09 -15.51
N GLN A 26 -17.06 35.40 -14.29
CA GLN A 26 -16.56 36.55 -13.53
C GLN A 26 -15.06 36.43 -13.26
N THR A 27 -14.57 35.24 -12.85
CA THR A 27 -13.13 35.02 -12.64
C THR A 27 -12.33 35.15 -13.93
N LEU A 28 -12.86 34.67 -15.06
CA LEU A 28 -12.22 34.82 -16.37
C LEU A 28 -12.15 36.29 -16.83
N LEU A 29 -13.24 37.03 -16.63
CA LEU A 29 -13.26 38.46 -16.97
C LEU A 29 -12.32 39.27 -16.08
N ALA A 30 -12.26 38.95 -14.79
CA ALA A 30 -11.32 39.54 -13.85
C ALA A 30 -9.87 39.21 -14.24
N SER A 31 -9.56 37.96 -14.60
CA SER A 31 -8.21 37.56 -15.00
C SER A 31 -7.75 38.27 -16.28
N LEU A 32 -8.66 38.43 -17.26
CA LEU A 32 -8.39 39.18 -18.51
C LEU A 32 -8.16 40.68 -18.26
N GLN A 33 -8.77 41.24 -17.22
CA GLN A 33 -8.56 42.64 -16.83
C GLN A 33 -7.26 42.83 -16.04
N SER A 34 -6.85 41.84 -15.23
CA SER A 34 -5.61 41.87 -14.44
C SER A 34 -4.35 41.54 -15.25
N ASP A 35 -4.49 40.98 -16.45
CA ASP A 35 -3.38 40.57 -17.35
C ASP A 35 -2.56 41.75 -17.92
N ARG A 36 -2.75 42.97 -17.38
CA ARG A 36 -1.92 44.13 -17.67
C ARG A 36 -0.86 44.43 -16.61
N ASP A 37 -0.92 43.87 -15.40
CA ASP A 37 -0.03 44.29 -14.29
C ASP A 37 0.55 43.17 -13.40
N VAL A 38 0.40 41.87 -13.70
CA VAL A 38 0.92 40.80 -12.80
C VAL A 38 2.05 39.99 -13.42
N VAL A 39 3.27 40.53 -13.23
CA VAL A 39 4.53 39.79 -13.34
C VAL A 39 4.67 38.89 -12.10
N HIS A 40 4.74 37.58 -12.33
CA HIS A 40 5.30 36.53 -11.48
C HIS A 40 5.36 36.77 -9.95
N SER A 41 4.28 36.46 -9.24
CA SER A 41 4.40 36.09 -7.82
C SER A 41 4.88 34.64 -7.73
N SER A 42 6.18 34.49 -7.50
CA SER A 42 6.93 33.23 -7.39
C SER A 42 6.67 32.49 -6.08
N THR A 43 5.41 32.12 -5.84
CA THR A 43 5.09 30.89 -5.12
C THR A 43 4.34 30.08 -6.15
N GLU A 44 5.01 29.12 -6.80
CA GLU A 44 4.33 28.19 -7.68
C GLU A 44 3.30 27.46 -6.82
N ASP A 45 2.03 27.87 -6.94
CA ASP A 45 0.95 27.24 -6.19
C ASP A 45 1.03 25.74 -6.49
N LEU A 46 1.10 24.91 -5.44
CA LEU A 46 1.15 23.45 -5.51
C LEU A 46 -0.18 22.93 -6.07
N VAL A 47 -0.34 23.07 -7.38
CA VAL A 47 -1.55 22.73 -8.12
C VAL A 47 -1.24 21.56 -9.04
N ARG A 48 -2.19 20.65 -9.06
CA ARG A 48 -2.16 19.49 -9.93
C ARG A 48 -2.20 19.94 -11.40
N ASP A 49 -1.21 19.50 -12.17
CA ASP A 49 -1.17 19.69 -13.62
C ASP A 49 -2.24 18.84 -14.34
N TYR A 50 -2.51 19.17 -15.60
CA TYR A 50 -3.51 18.47 -16.42
C TYR A 50 -3.21 16.97 -16.55
N PHE A 51 -1.94 16.59 -16.67
CA PHE A 51 -1.51 15.20 -16.86
C PHE A 51 -1.28 14.46 -15.53
N ASN A 52 -1.38 15.13 -14.39
CA ASN A 52 -1.09 14.58 -13.07
C ASN A 52 0.35 14.02 -12.96
N LEU A 53 1.30 14.71 -13.57
CA LEU A 53 2.73 14.46 -13.49
C LEU A 53 3.38 15.24 -12.35
N HIS A 54 2.81 16.38 -11.94
CA HIS A 54 3.27 17.17 -10.79
C HIS A 54 2.72 16.53 -9.50
N LYS A 55 3.62 16.05 -8.64
CA LYS A 55 3.31 15.30 -7.43
C LYS A 55 4.32 15.60 -6.33
N ILE A 56 3.86 15.48 -5.09
CA ILE A 56 4.73 15.52 -3.92
C ILE A 56 5.22 14.10 -3.62
N ILE A 57 6.53 13.94 -3.54
CA ILE A 57 7.19 12.71 -3.12
C ILE A 57 7.42 12.81 -1.61
N VAL A 58 6.87 11.86 -0.86
CA VAL A 58 7.12 11.75 0.59
C VAL A 58 8.14 10.65 0.83
N LEU A 59 9.23 10.99 1.51
CA LEU A 59 10.33 10.07 1.83
C LEU A 59 10.53 10.01 3.34
N VAL A 60 10.96 8.85 3.84
CA VAL A 60 11.42 8.65 5.22
C VAL A 60 12.88 8.21 5.16
N THR A 61 13.76 8.95 5.83
CA THR A 61 15.19 8.63 5.89
C THR A 61 15.48 7.70 7.07
N GLU A 62 16.63 7.02 7.03
CA GLU A 62 17.08 6.08 8.06
C GLU A 62 17.21 6.71 9.47
N VAL A 63 17.44 8.03 9.53
CA VAL A 63 17.56 8.77 10.80
C VAL A 63 16.20 9.22 11.36
N GLY A 64 15.07 8.86 10.75
CA GLY A 64 13.73 9.28 11.20
C GLY A 64 13.28 10.65 10.67
N LYS A 65 13.92 11.18 9.62
CA LYS A 65 13.48 12.43 8.97
C LYS A 65 12.50 12.13 7.84
N ILE A 66 11.33 12.74 7.90
CA ILE A 66 10.27 12.66 6.89
C ILE A 66 10.31 13.94 6.06
N ILE A 67 10.30 13.82 4.73
CA ILE A 67 10.50 14.95 3.82
C ILE A 67 9.45 14.89 2.70
N GLY A 68 8.80 16.03 2.43
CA GLY A 68 7.97 16.24 1.24
C GLY A 68 8.76 17.02 0.19
N ILE A 69 8.95 16.43 -0.99
CA ILE A 69 9.72 17.00 -2.09
C ILE A 69 8.78 17.20 -3.28
N ASP A 70 8.84 18.37 -3.91
CA ASP A 70 8.22 18.57 -5.21
C ASP A 70 9.02 17.82 -6.31
N ASN A 71 8.36 16.96 -7.07
CA ASN A 71 9.01 16.20 -8.13
C ASN A 71 9.40 17.03 -9.36
N LEU A 72 8.85 18.24 -9.54
CA LEU A 72 9.15 19.10 -10.68
C LEU A 72 10.39 19.97 -10.40
N SER A 73 10.37 20.73 -9.30
CA SER A 73 11.47 21.63 -8.91
C SER A 73 12.59 20.91 -8.14
N GLY A 74 12.28 19.82 -7.44
CA GLY A 74 13.18 19.18 -6.47
C GLY A 74 13.27 19.92 -5.13
N GLU A 75 12.46 20.96 -4.91
CA GLU A 75 12.45 21.71 -3.66
C GLU A 75 11.86 20.89 -2.50
N ILE A 76 12.46 21.04 -1.32
CA ILE A 76 11.90 20.49 -0.08
C ILE A 76 10.79 21.44 0.40
N LEU A 77 9.55 21.01 0.25
CA LEU A 77 8.37 21.79 0.64
C LEU A 77 8.21 21.84 2.16
N TRP A 78 8.45 20.71 2.82
CA TRP A 78 8.35 20.57 4.26
C TRP A 78 9.19 19.38 4.76
N HIS A 79 9.50 19.38 6.05
CA HIS A 79 10.14 18.26 6.71
C HIS A 79 9.64 18.10 8.14
N HIS A 80 9.65 16.86 8.63
CA HIS A 80 9.32 16.49 10.00
C HIS A 80 10.41 15.53 10.52
N PHE A 81 10.78 15.62 11.78
CA PHE A 81 11.79 14.73 12.37
C PHE A 81 11.18 14.02 13.57
N GLU A 82 11.19 12.70 13.55
CA GLU A 82 10.75 11.86 14.65
C GLU A 82 11.91 10.97 15.10
N GLY A 83 12.58 11.37 16.18
CA GLY A 83 13.77 10.68 16.68
C GLY A 83 13.47 9.32 17.30
N ALA A 84 12.22 9.06 17.71
CA ALA A 84 11.82 7.77 18.25
C ALA A 84 11.50 6.72 17.17
N LEU A 85 11.46 7.11 15.88
CA LEU A 85 11.10 6.21 14.79
C LEU A 85 12.28 5.31 14.42
N ASP A 86 12.14 4.02 14.70
CA ASP A 86 12.94 2.99 14.06
C ASP A 86 12.45 2.79 12.61
N THR A 87 13.38 2.97 11.69
CA THR A 87 13.14 2.98 10.25
C THR A 87 13.24 1.58 9.64
N GLU A 88 13.61 0.58 10.43
CA GLU A 88 13.66 -0.81 10.01
C GLU A 88 12.24 -1.36 9.75
N ALA A 89 11.92 -1.52 8.46
CA ALA A 89 10.64 -2.00 7.94
C ALA A 89 9.45 -1.03 8.12
N VAL A 90 9.66 0.26 7.85
CA VAL A 90 8.59 1.25 7.80
C VAL A 90 7.62 1.02 6.64
N ALA A 91 6.32 1.11 6.93
CA ALA A 91 5.26 1.11 5.94
C ALA A 91 4.63 2.50 5.80
N ILE A 92 4.44 2.97 4.57
CA ILE A 92 3.82 4.26 4.27
C ILE A 92 2.50 4.02 3.55
N PHE A 93 1.42 4.57 4.09
CA PHE A 93 0.07 4.40 3.57
C PHE A 93 -0.57 5.73 3.23
N THR A 94 -1.01 5.89 1.98
CA THR A 94 -1.93 6.97 1.60
C THR A 94 -3.36 6.59 1.98
N ARG A 95 -3.87 7.14 3.08
CA ARG A 95 -5.20 6.82 3.62
C ARG A 95 -6.31 7.63 2.96
N ARG A 96 -6.03 8.86 2.51
CA ARG A 96 -6.94 9.70 1.72
C ARG A 96 -6.14 10.58 0.77
N THR A 97 -6.57 10.63 -0.49
CA THR A 97 -5.94 11.50 -1.50
C THR A 97 -6.57 12.89 -1.52
N ALA A 98 -5.88 13.89 -2.08
CA ALA A 98 -6.38 15.26 -2.26
C ALA A 98 -7.58 15.40 -3.25
N ARG A 99 -8.19 14.29 -3.69
CA ARG A 99 -9.31 14.28 -4.64
C ARG A 99 -10.67 14.53 -4.00
N HIS A 100 -10.75 14.62 -2.68
CA HIS A 100 -12.01 14.66 -1.95
C HIS A 100 -12.22 15.96 -1.14
N PRO A 101 -12.24 17.17 -1.76
CA PRO A 101 -12.69 18.37 -1.05
C PRO A 101 -14.09 18.17 -0.45
N PRO A 102 -14.36 18.66 0.77
CA PRO A 102 -13.55 19.59 1.57
C PRO A 102 -12.48 18.92 2.46
N TYR A 103 -12.28 17.60 2.34
CA TYR A 103 -11.39 16.87 3.23
C TYR A 103 -9.93 16.89 2.78
N ASP A 104 -9.02 17.07 3.74
CA ASP A 104 -7.59 17.13 3.49
C ASP A 104 -6.98 15.76 3.15
N ALA A 105 -5.88 15.77 2.41
CA ALA A 105 -5.09 14.58 2.15
C ALA A 105 -4.52 13.99 3.45
N TYR A 106 -4.38 12.67 3.49
CA TYR A 106 -4.04 11.95 4.71
C TYR A 106 -3.05 10.83 4.39
N LEU A 107 -1.88 10.89 5.01
CA LEU A 107 -0.82 9.89 4.92
C LEU A 107 -0.43 9.43 6.32
N THR A 108 -0.22 8.13 6.47
CA THR A 108 0.24 7.54 7.72
C THR A 108 1.47 6.70 7.50
N ILE A 109 2.45 6.88 8.37
CA ILE A 109 3.67 6.09 8.46
C ILE A 109 3.52 5.19 9.68
N VAL A 110 3.76 3.89 9.48
CA VAL A 110 3.76 2.88 10.53
C VAL A 110 5.17 2.33 10.63
N GLY A 111 5.77 2.47 11.81
CA GLY A 111 7.08 1.93 12.13
C GLY A 111 7.11 1.39 13.55
N LYS A 112 8.31 1.27 14.11
CA LYS A 112 8.52 0.86 15.50
C LYS A 112 9.10 2.02 16.29
N HIS A 113 8.89 2.01 17.59
CA HIS A 113 9.57 2.89 18.51
C HIS A 113 10.95 2.30 18.85
N GLN A 114 12.02 3.11 18.71
CA GLN A 114 13.41 2.65 18.81
C GLN A 114 13.74 1.98 20.15
N GLU A 115 13.22 2.50 21.27
CA GLU A 115 13.53 1.96 22.60
C GLU A 115 12.62 0.80 23.03
N SER A 116 11.30 0.93 22.84
CA SER A 116 10.32 -0.04 23.33
C SER A 116 10.05 -1.19 22.36
N GLY A 117 10.32 -1.01 21.05
CA GLY A 117 9.95 -1.96 20.00
C GLY A 117 8.45 -2.02 19.70
N ASN A 118 7.64 -1.21 20.38
CA ASN A 118 6.21 -1.09 20.14
C ASN A 118 5.93 -0.39 18.81
N GLY A 119 4.71 -0.50 18.28
CA GLY A 119 4.32 0.24 17.09
C GLY A 119 4.35 1.76 17.29
N LEU A 120 4.78 2.50 16.27
CA LEU A 120 4.74 3.95 16.21
C LEU A 120 4.01 4.38 14.93
N ILE A 121 2.99 5.22 15.09
CA ILE A 121 2.16 5.75 14.00
C ILE A 121 2.43 7.24 13.87
N ILE A 122 2.67 7.71 12.66
CA ILE A 122 2.82 9.14 12.34
C ILE A 122 1.85 9.49 11.22
N SER A 123 0.80 10.23 11.55
CA SER A 123 -0.23 10.68 10.61
C SER A 123 -0.06 12.17 10.29
N LEU A 124 0.04 12.50 8.99
CA LEU A 124 0.29 13.85 8.50
C LEU A 124 -0.42 14.14 7.17
N ASN A 125 -0.61 15.43 6.87
CA ASN A 125 -1.03 15.90 5.57
C ASN A 125 0.18 15.93 4.63
N PRO A 126 0.21 15.12 3.55
CA PRO A 126 1.39 15.03 2.68
C PRO A 126 1.66 16.29 1.86
N ILE A 127 0.73 17.25 1.81
CA ILE A 127 0.90 18.52 1.08
C ILE A 127 1.60 19.55 1.97
N THR A 128 1.14 19.71 3.21
CA THR A 128 1.64 20.75 4.14
C THR A 128 2.71 20.25 5.11
N GLY A 129 2.77 18.93 5.35
CA GLY A 129 3.62 18.34 6.39
C GLY A 129 3.06 18.43 7.80
N GLU A 130 1.87 19.03 7.98
CA GLU A 130 1.24 19.16 9.28
C GLU A 130 0.69 17.83 9.78
N LEU A 131 0.84 17.57 11.08
CA LEU A 131 0.30 16.37 11.71
C LEU A 131 -1.23 16.41 11.75
N VAL A 132 -1.88 15.30 11.40
CA VAL A 132 -3.34 15.16 11.38
C VAL A 132 -3.78 13.88 12.07
N GLY A 133 -5.02 13.86 12.56
CA GLY A 133 -5.64 12.70 13.20
C GLY A 133 -4.80 12.12 14.35
N GLU A 134 -4.22 10.93 14.18
CA GLU A 134 -3.44 10.28 15.25
C GLU A 134 -2.13 11.02 15.59
N ARG A 135 -1.68 11.96 14.74
CA ARG A 135 -0.42 12.71 14.92
C ARG A 135 0.74 11.72 15.11
N VAL A 136 1.60 11.91 16.11
CA VAL A 136 2.58 10.92 16.54
C VAL A 136 1.96 10.12 17.69
N LEU A 137 1.69 8.84 17.46
CA LEU A 137 1.06 7.95 18.43
C LEU A 137 1.89 6.67 18.57
N GLN A 138 2.42 6.44 19.76
CA GLN A 138 2.95 5.14 20.14
C GLN A 138 1.78 4.26 20.57
N VAL A 139 1.66 3.08 19.95
CA VAL A 139 0.65 2.09 20.33
C VAL A 139 1.21 1.10 21.35
N ASP A 140 0.33 0.49 22.12
CA ASP A 140 0.71 -0.52 23.10
C ASP A 140 0.86 -1.87 22.39
N GLY A 141 2.08 -2.42 22.39
CA GLY A 141 2.39 -3.71 21.81
C GLY A 141 3.13 -3.66 20.48
N ARG A 142 3.66 -4.83 20.07
CA ARG A 142 4.46 -4.97 18.86
C ARG A 142 3.55 -5.28 17.68
N VAL A 143 3.59 -4.42 16.67
CA VAL A 143 2.83 -4.62 15.42
C VAL A 143 3.48 -5.71 14.59
N LEU A 144 2.74 -6.78 14.29
CA LEU A 144 3.14 -7.86 13.39
C LEU A 144 2.88 -7.52 11.92
N GLN A 145 1.73 -6.88 11.65
CA GLN A 145 1.32 -6.55 10.29
C GLN A 145 0.38 -5.34 10.30
N CYS A 146 0.39 -4.58 9.21
CA CYS A 146 -0.51 -3.45 9.02
C CYS A 146 -1.08 -3.42 7.59
N ALA A 147 -2.29 -2.91 7.45
CA ALA A 147 -2.94 -2.78 6.15
C ALA A 147 -4.07 -1.73 6.17
N LEU A 148 -4.49 -1.30 4.98
CA LEU A 148 -5.65 -0.40 4.85
C LEU A 148 -6.94 -1.17 4.60
N LEU A 149 -8.03 -0.67 5.16
CA LEU A 149 -9.37 -1.10 4.81
C LEU A 149 -9.68 -0.75 3.35
N HIS A 150 -10.29 -1.68 2.63
CA HIS A 150 -10.66 -1.47 1.24
C HIS A 150 -11.77 -0.43 1.09
N GLN A 151 -12.74 -0.44 1.99
CA GLN A 151 -13.84 0.50 2.00
C GLN A 151 -13.46 1.73 2.84
N PRO A 152 -13.56 2.94 2.28
CA PRO A 152 -13.37 4.15 3.06
C PRO A 152 -14.63 4.45 3.87
N ASP A 153 -14.47 5.29 4.90
CA ASP A 153 -15.57 5.82 5.67
C ASP A 153 -16.37 6.92 4.93
N GLU A 154 -17.29 7.55 5.65
CA GLU A 154 -18.12 8.66 5.13
C GLU A 154 -17.26 9.85 4.64
N GLU A 155 -16.11 10.09 5.30
CA GLU A 155 -15.15 11.14 4.98
C GLU A 155 -14.09 10.72 3.94
N LYS A 156 -14.31 9.58 3.28
CA LYS A 156 -13.39 9.02 2.26
C LYS A 156 -12.01 8.65 2.82
N LEU A 157 -11.89 8.43 4.12
CA LEU A 157 -10.68 7.98 4.77
C LEU A 157 -10.67 6.45 4.83
N HIS A 158 -9.59 5.83 4.33
CA HIS A 158 -9.36 4.42 4.51
C HIS A 158 -8.80 4.16 5.93
N GLY A 159 -9.49 3.30 6.69
CA GLY A 159 -9.03 2.90 8.03
C GLY A 159 -7.71 2.14 7.96
N LEU A 160 -6.83 2.37 8.93
CA LEU A 160 -5.60 1.61 9.13
C LEU A 160 -5.87 0.49 10.13
N VAL A 161 -5.52 -0.74 9.77
CA VAL A 161 -5.66 -1.93 10.60
C VAL A 161 -4.28 -2.38 11.06
N LEU A 162 -4.11 -2.57 12.36
CA LEU A 162 -2.90 -3.11 12.98
C LEU A 162 -3.22 -4.47 13.62
N LEU A 163 -2.38 -5.46 13.32
CA LEU A 163 -2.37 -6.77 13.97
C LEU A 163 -1.16 -6.85 14.90
N TYR A 164 -1.39 -7.16 16.17
CA TYR A 164 -0.35 -7.22 17.21
C TYR A 164 0.13 -8.66 17.45
N ASP A 165 1.19 -8.79 18.24
CA ASP A 165 1.82 -10.06 18.62
C ASP A 165 0.98 -10.93 19.55
N ASP A 166 0.09 -10.32 20.33
CA ASP A 166 -0.95 -10.99 21.13
C ASP A 166 -2.19 -11.39 20.30
N GLU A 167 -2.13 -11.24 18.97
CA GLU A 167 -3.23 -11.48 18.02
C GLU A 167 -4.42 -10.52 18.19
N SER A 168 -4.28 -9.45 18.97
CA SER A 168 -5.27 -8.37 19.02
C SER A 168 -5.23 -7.53 17.74
N VAL A 169 -6.35 -6.85 17.46
CA VAL A 169 -6.51 -5.99 16.28
C VAL A 169 -6.95 -4.61 16.75
N GLN A 170 -6.30 -3.57 16.23
CA GLN A 170 -6.73 -2.19 16.42
C GLN A 170 -6.94 -1.53 15.07
N VAL A 171 -8.00 -0.71 14.98
CA VAL A 171 -8.35 0.03 13.77
C VAL A 171 -8.32 1.52 14.06
N PHE A 172 -7.71 2.29 13.16
CA PHE A 172 -7.61 3.74 13.23
C PHE A 172 -8.28 4.38 12.01
N PRO A 173 -9.13 5.41 12.17
CA PRO A 173 -9.76 5.77 13.43
C PRO A 173 -10.66 4.63 13.92
N VAL A 174 -10.93 4.60 15.23
CA VAL A 174 -11.79 3.58 15.86
C VAL A 174 -13.20 3.57 15.24
N SER A 175 -13.67 4.70 14.75
CA SER A 175 -14.95 4.80 14.03
C SER A 175 -15.02 3.90 12.79
N SER A 176 -13.90 3.57 12.15
CA SER A 176 -13.85 2.69 10.98
C SER A 176 -13.86 1.20 11.31
N GLU A 177 -13.86 0.81 12.59
CA GLU A 177 -13.71 -0.60 13.00
C GLU A 177 -14.84 -1.49 12.48
N HIS A 178 -16.07 -0.95 12.39
CA HIS A 178 -17.22 -1.66 11.84
C HIS A 178 -17.11 -1.98 10.33
N LEU A 179 -16.18 -1.33 9.62
CA LEU A 179 -15.92 -1.57 8.20
C LEU A 179 -15.01 -2.78 7.95
N VAL A 180 -14.49 -3.41 9.01
CA VAL A 180 -13.70 -4.65 8.93
C VAL A 180 -14.62 -5.81 8.53
N GLY A 181 -14.69 -6.09 7.23
CA GLY A 181 -15.45 -7.21 6.66
C GLY A 181 -14.59 -8.08 5.75
N ASP A 182 -14.47 -9.37 6.09
CA ASP A 182 -13.83 -10.42 5.28
C ASP A 182 -12.44 -10.03 4.73
N MET A 183 -11.61 -9.46 5.60
CA MET A 183 -10.23 -9.09 5.30
C MET A 183 -9.29 -10.22 5.72
N TYR A 184 -8.31 -10.53 4.88
CA TYR A 184 -7.30 -11.55 5.16
C TYR A 184 -5.92 -10.91 5.23
N LEU A 185 -5.17 -11.27 6.26
CA LEU A 185 -3.78 -10.86 6.44
C LEU A 185 -2.92 -12.10 6.60
N TYR A 186 -1.63 -11.98 6.27
CA TYR A 186 -0.65 -12.99 6.61
C TYR A 186 0.53 -12.34 7.33
N VAL A 187 1.15 -13.11 8.21
CA VAL A 187 2.38 -12.78 8.92
C VAL A 187 3.41 -13.83 8.55
N ALA A 188 4.58 -13.39 8.11
CA ALA A 188 5.68 -14.26 7.74
C ALA A 188 6.87 -13.96 8.65
N GLU A 189 7.32 -14.97 9.39
CA GLU A 189 8.51 -14.86 10.21
C GLU A 189 9.74 -15.19 9.36
N ALA A 190 10.69 -14.25 9.27
CA ALA A 190 11.82 -14.36 8.36
C ALA A 190 12.74 -15.54 8.70
N GLU A 191 13.14 -15.67 9.97
CA GLU A 191 14.14 -16.66 10.40
C GLU A 191 13.60 -18.09 10.42
N SER A 192 12.39 -18.30 10.94
CA SER A 192 11.76 -19.63 11.00
C SER A 192 11.10 -20.05 9.69
N ALA A 193 10.91 -19.10 8.76
CA ALA A 193 10.11 -19.25 7.55
C ALA A 193 8.69 -19.82 7.80
N LYS A 194 8.15 -19.57 8.98
CA LYS A 194 6.75 -19.88 9.31
C LYS A 194 5.86 -18.75 8.83
N VAL A 195 4.81 -19.11 8.08
CA VAL A 195 3.80 -18.18 7.59
C VAL A 195 2.46 -18.53 8.20
N GLN A 196 1.73 -17.51 8.66
CA GLN A 196 0.44 -17.65 9.31
C GLN A 196 -0.57 -16.72 8.64
N GLY A 197 -1.77 -17.22 8.40
CA GLY A 197 -2.89 -16.43 7.88
C GLY A 197 -3.93 -16.12 8.94
N TYR A 198 -4.46 -14.91 8.90
CA TYR A 198 -5.48 -14.38 9.81
C TYR A 198 -6.66 -13.86 9.00
N ALA A 199 -7.88 -14.26 9.38
CA ALA A 199 -9.12 -13.64 8.92
C ALA A 199 -9.56 -12.61 9.94
N LEU A 200 -9.77 -11.38 9.49
CA LEU A 200 -10.21 -10.26 10.32
C LEU A 200 -11.71 -10.04 10.09
N LYS A 201 -12.46 -9.98 11.19
CA LYS A 201 -13.91 -9.80 11.18
C LYS A 201 -14.34 -8.86 12.30
N TYR A 202 -15.36 -8.06 12.02
CA TYR A 202 -16.06 -7.29 13.04
C TYR A 202 -17.12 -8.17 13.74
N ASN A 203 -17.04 -8.32 15.06
CA ASN A 203 -17.97 -9.15 15.84
C ASN A 203 -19.24 -8.39 16.32
N GLY A 204 -19.45 -7.16 15.84
CA GLY A 204 -20.52 -6.27 16.30
C GLY A 204 -20.12 -5.32 17.44
N ARG A 205 -18.93 -5.51 18.03
CA ARG A 205 -18.34 -4.62 19.03
C ARG A 205 -16.94 -4.20 18.66
N THR A 206 -16.08 -5.16 18.35
CA THR A 206 -14.67 -4.96 18.01
C THR A 206 -14.25 -5.83 16.83
N ALA A 207 -13.17 -5.42 16.16
CA ALA A 207 -12.47 -6.23 15.19
C ALA A 207 -11.69 -7.33 15.93
N ILE A 208 -11.77 -8.54 15.39
CA ILE A 208 -11.03 -9.71 15.91
C ILE A 208 -10.25 -10.35 14.78
N ALA A 209 -9.06 -10.85 15.08
CA ALA A 209 -8.31 -11.72 14.20
C ALA A 209 -8.54 -13.18 14.58
N GLN A 210 -8.77 -14.02 13.57
CA GLN A 210 -8.82 -15.46 13.73
C GLN A 210 -7.74 -16.09 12.86
N LYS A 211 -6.83 -16.84 13.47
CA LYS A 211 -5.85 -17.65 12.74
C LYS A 211 -6.57 -18.75 11.96
N ILE A 212 -6.40 -18.77 10.64
CA ILE A 212 -7.12 -19.67 9.74
C ILE A 212 -6.23 -20.72 9.08
N TRP A 213 -4.95 -20.42 8.86
CA TRP A 213 -3.99 -21.37 8.30
C TRP A 213 -2.58 -21.08 8.81
N SER A 214 -1.72 -22.09 8.75
CA SER A 214 -0.28 -21.96 9.03
C SER A 214 0.49 -22.86 8.09
N LEU A 215 1.54 -22.32 7.49
CA LEU A 215 2.42 -23.00 6.55
C LEU A 215 3.86 -22.89 7.05
N ASP A 216 4.56 -24.02 7.09
CA ASP A 216 5.98 -24.09 7.42
C ASP A 216 6.80 -24.20 6.13
N LEU A 217 7.45 -23.10 5.74
CA LEU A 217 8.40 -23.07 4.63
C LEU A 217 9.86 -23.29 5.09
N GLY A 218 10.08 -23.34 6.41
CA GLY A 218 11.39 -23.42 7.06
C GLY A 218 11.94 -24.84 7.24
N SER A 219 11.14 -25.85 6.91
CA SER A 219 11.58 -27.25 6.92
C SER A 219 12.98 -27.45 6.31
N GLY A 220 13.91 -27.93 7.15
CA GLY A 220 15.32 -28.12 6.77
C GLY A 220 16.22 -26.92 7.06
N GLY A 221 15.82 -25.99 7.93
CA GLY A 221 16.63 -24.81 8.28
C GLY A 221 16.57 -23.70 7.24
N HIS A 222 15.47 -23.65 6.48
CA HIS A 222 15.22 -22.58 5.52
C HIS A 222 14.72 -21.31 6.24
N ARG A 223 15.17 -20.15 5.77
CA ARG A 223 14.67 -18.82 6.17
C ARG A 223 14.11 -18.08 4.96
N ILE A 224 13.18 -17.15 5.17
CA ILE A 224 12.65 -16.26 4.12
C ILE A 224 13.66 -15.14 3.87
N VAL A 225 14.10 -15.01 2.62
CA VAL A 225 15.01 -13.94 2.18
C VAL A 225 14.25 -12.75 1.59
N VAL A 226 13.18 -13.02 0.85
CA VAL A 226 12.29 -11.99 0.32
C VAL A 226 10.88 -12.53 0.12
N SER A 227 9.89 -11.68 0.36
CA SER A 227 8.52 -11.91 -0.08
C SER A 227 8.12 -10.85 -1.09
N ALA A 228 7.38 -11.26 -2.13
CA ALA A 228 6.86 -10.36 -3.16
C ALA A 228 5.35 -10.54 -3.28
N SER A 229 4.63 -9.55 -2.76
CA SER A 229 3.19 -9.42 -2.92
C SER A 229 2.86 -8.70 -4.22
N ARG A 230 1.68 -8.99 -4.75
CA ARG A 230 1.22 -8.35 -5.98
C ARG A 230 1.11 -6.84 -5.77
N ALA A 231 1.69 -6.07 -6.68
CA ALA A 231 1.47 -4.63 -6.70
C ALA A 231 -0.02 -4.30 -6.91
N ALA A 232 -0.50 -3.22 -6.27
CA ALA A 232 -1.87 -2.71 -6.44
C ALA A 232 -2.05 -2.14 -7.86
N GLN A 233 -2.31 -3.03 -8.82
CA GLN A 233 -2.38 -2.74 -10.25
C GLN A 233 -3.69 -3.23 -10.84
N ARG A 234 -4.16 -2.52 -11.87
CA ARG A 234 -5.33 -2.95 -12.65
C ARG A 234 -4.87 -3.77 -13.85
N THR A 235 -5.38 -4.98 -13.98
CA THR A 235 -5.14 -5.83 -15.14
C THR A 235 -5.90 -5.28 -16.35
N HIS A 236 -5.18 -4.97 -17.44
CA HIS A 236 -5.78 -4.43 -18.66
C HIS A 236 -6.49 -5.51 -19.49
N SER A 237 -5.89 -6.70 -19.62
CA SER A 237 -6.48 -7.83 -20.34
C SER A 237 -6.54 -9.08 -19.46
N PRO A 238 -7.70 -9.76 -19.38
CA PRO A 238 -7.86 -10.97 -18.57
C PRO A 238 -7.24 -12.22 -19.23
N GLY A 239 -6.86 -12.14 -20.50
CA GLY A 239 -6.30 -13.25 -21.26
C GLY A 239 -5.42 -12.78 -22.42
N ARG A 240 -4.72 -13.74 -23.03
CA ARG A 240 -3.88 -13.55 -24.21
C ARG A 240 -4.51 -14.29 -25.39
N ALA A 241 -4.74 -13.59 -26.50
CA ALA A 241 -5.18 -14.21 -27.73
C ALA A 241 -4.06 -15.06 -28.34
N LEU A 242 -4.39 -16.29 -28.75
CA LEU A 242 -3.49 -17.22 -29.42
C LEU A 242 -3.68 -17.15 -30.95
N SER A 243 -2.76 -17.78 -31.69
CA SER A 243 -2.74 -17.72 -33.16
C SER A 243 -3.95 -18.39 -33.81
N ASP A 244 -4.58 -19.35 -33.13
CA ASP A 244 -5.80 -20.05 -33.54
C ASP A 244 -7.08 -19.28 -33.17
N ARG A 245 -6.95 -18.03 -32.71
CA ARG A 245 -8.04 -17.17 -32.19
C ARG A 245 -8.69 -17.69 -30.90
N SER A 246 -8.11 -18.69 -30.24
CA SER A 246 -8.48 -19.04 -28.88
C SER A 246 -7.87 -18.05 -27.87
N VAL A 247 -8.34 -18.10 -26.62
CA VAL A 247 -7.88 -17.21 -25.55
C VAL A 247 -7.30 -18.04 -24.42
N LEU A 248 -6.04 -17.77 -24.06
CA LEU A 248 -5.41 -18.26 -22.84
C LEU A 248 -5.72 -17.29 -21.72
N TYR A 249 -6.59 -17.68 -20.79
CA TYR A 249 -6.91 -16.88 -19.62
C TYR A 249 -5.76 -16.87 -18.62
N LYS A 250 -5.49 -15.70 -18.04
CA LYS A 250 -4.46 -15.53 -17.01
C LYS A 250 -4.98 -16.00 -15.66
N TYR A 251 -4.13 -16.65 -14.88
CA TYR A 251 -4.42 -16.88 -13.46
C TYR A 251 -4.10 -15.62 -12.66
N ASN A 252 -5.14 -14.86 -12.33
CA ASN A 252 -5.00 -13.52 -11.76
C ASN A 252 -5.50 -13.46 -10.31
N ASN A 253 -4.80 -14.12 -9.39
CA ASN A 253 -5.14 -14.07 -7.96
C ASN A 253 -4.53 -12.81 -7.29
N PRO A 254 -5.34 -11.89 -6.73
CA PRO A 254 -4.85 -10.68 -6.05
C PRO A 254 -4.14 -10.98 -4.72
N ASN A 255 -4.43 -12.11 -4.09
CA ASN A 255 -3.90 -12.51 -2.79
C ASN A 255 -2.64 -13.36 -2.88
N LEU A 256 -2.09 -13.56 -4.08
CA LEU A 256 -0.94 -14.42 -4.29
C LEU A 256 0.36 -13.71 -3.86
N VAL A 257 1.16 -14.41 -3.08
CA VAL A 257 2.44 -13.93 -2.53
C VAL A 257 3.53 -14.93 -2.89
N LEU A 258 4.63 -14.44 -3.44
CA LEU A 258 5.83 -15.24 -3.63
C LEU A 258 6.70 -15.18 -2.38
N PHE A 259 7.08 -16.34 -1.85
CA PHE A 259 8.11 -16.47 -0.83
C PHE A 259 9.37 -17.10 -1.44
N ILE A 260 10.51 -16.42 -1.30
CA ILE A 260 11.82 -16.96 -1.61
C ILE A 260 12.49 -17.34 -0.31
N THR A 261 12.79 -18.63 -0.17
CA THR A 261 13.50 -19.17 1.00
C THR A 261 14.87 -19.70 0.61
N GLU A 262 15.81 -19.62 1.54
CA GLU A 262 17.17 -20.14 1.42
C GLU A 262 17.48 -20.99 2.64
N GLY A 263 18.08 -22.15 2.43
CA GLY A 263 18.46 -23.04 3.52
C GLY A 263 19.54 -24.03 3.12
N PRO A 264 20.22 -24.63 4.10
CA PRO A 264 21.26 -25.60 3.85
C PRO A 264 20.67 -26.95 3.43
N ASP A 265 21.36 -27.64 2.53
CA ASP A 265 21.07 -29.00 2.10
C ASP A 265 22.35 -29.85 2.17
N PRO A 266 22.32 -31.03 2.80
CA PRO A 266 23.51 -31.85 3.02
C PRO A 266 24.19 -32.29 1.72
N VAL A 267 23.47 -32.33 0.60
CA VAL A 267 23.98 -32.76 -0.71
C VAL A 267 24.31 -31.58 -1.62
N HIS A 268 23.54 -30.50 -1.52
CA HIS A 268 23.58 -29.37 -2.46
C HIS A 268 24.14 -28.07 -1.88
N LYS A 269 24.66 -28.09 -0.64
CA LYS A 269 25.10 -26.92 0.13
C LYS A 269 23.96 -25.95 0.42
N ASP A 270 23.63 -25.08 -0.51
CA ASP A 270 22.55 -24.09 -0.39
C ASP A 270 21.46 -24.39 -1.42
N VAL A 271 20.21 -24.31 -0.98
CA VAL A 271 19.02 -24.51 -1.81
C VAL A 271 18.10 -23.31 -1.68
N VAL A 272 17.69 -22.76 -2.82
CA VAL A 272 16.66 -21.73 -2.88
C VAL A 272 15.34 -22.37 -3.26
N ARG A 273 14.27 -22.08 -2.51
CA ARG A 273 12.90 -22.48 -2.88
C ARG A 273 12.08 -21.23 -3.15
N ALA A 274 11.41 -21.21 -4.29
CA ALA A 274 10.49 -20.16 -4.68
C ALA A 274 9.07 -20.72 -4.66
N VAL A 275 8.25 -20.28 -3.70
CA VAL A 275 6.91 -20.84 -3.45
C VAL A 275 5.87 -19.74 -3.55
N ALA A 276 4.91 -19.90 -4.46
CA ALA A 276 3.78 -18.99 -4.62
C ALA A 276 2.60 -19.51 -3.77
N VAL A 277 2.20 -18.72 -2.78
CA VAL A 277 1.18 -19.08 -1.78
C VAL A 277 0.02 -18.09 -1.89
N ASP A 278 -1.21 -18.61 -1.86
CA ASP A 278 -2.39 -17.77 -1.72
C ASP A 278 -2.52 -17.28 -0.26
N GLY A 279 -2.36 -15.98 -0.03
CA GLY A 279 -2.38 -15.38 1.31
C GLY A 279 -3.74 -15.46 2.02
N ALA A 280 -4.83 -15.71 1.29
CA ALA A 280 -6.14 -15.90 1.89
C ALA A 280 -6.35 -17.33 2.41
N SER A 281 -6.00 -18.35 1.62
CA SER A 281 -6.27 -19.76 1.96
C SER A 281 -5.06 -20.53 2.51
N GLY A 282 -3.84 -20.05 2.28
CA GLY A 282 -2.60 -20.77 2.57
C GLY A 282 -2.25 -21.83 1.51
N ALA A 283 -3.02 -21.95 0.43
CA ALA A 283 -2.78 -22.93 -0.62
C ALA A 283 -1.50 -22.60 -1.41
N VAL A 284 -0.65 -23.61 -1.62
CA VAL A 284 0.53 -23.51 -2.48
C VAL A 284 0.09 -23.68 -3.93
N VAL A 285 0.22 -22.62 -4.73
CA VAL A 285 -0.20 -22.61 -6.14
C VAL A 285 0.91 -23.12 -7.05
N SER A 286 2.16 -22.75 -6.76
CA SER A 286 3.32 -23.14 -7.56
C SER A 286 4.57 -23.16 -6.69
N GLY A 287 5.56 -23.95 -7.07
CA GLY A 287 6.84 -24.01 -6.40
C GLY A 287 7.96 -24.48 -7.33
N ALA A 288 9.16 -23.93 -7.15
CA ALA A 288 10.39 -24.51 -7.69
C ALA A 288 11.52 -24.49 -6.68
N VAL A 289 12.49 -25.35 -6.94
CA VAL A 289 13.65 -25.57 -6.09
C VAL A 289 14.90 -25.47 -6.94
N HIS A 290 15.79 -24.54 -6.57
CA HIS A 290 17.09 -24.34 -7.18
C HIS A 290 18.17 -24.89 -6.25
N ARG A 291 18.82 -25.95 -6.70
CA ARG A 291 19.91 -26.60 -5.96
C ARG A 291 21.24 -25.94 -6.26
N ARG A 292 22.13 -25.85 -5.27
CA ARG A 292 23.41 -25.15 -5.39
C ARG A 292 23.18 -23.71 -5.83
N ALA A 293 22.32 -23.01 -5.08
CA ALA A 293 21.92 -21.66 -5.37
C ALA A 293 21.82 -20.85 -4.08
N ARG A 294 22.08 -19.55 -4.17
CA ARG A 294 21.86 -18.56 -3.10
C ARG A 294 20.79 -17.57 -3.50
N ALA A 295 19.93 -17.20 -2.54
CA ALA A 295 18.83 -16.27 -2.80
C ALA A 295 19.35 -14.83 -2.88
N THR A 296 18.62 -13.97 -3.57
CA THR A 296 18.83 -12.52 -3.53
C THR A 296 17.56 -11.85 -3.02
N PRO A 297 17.63 -10.61 -2.50
CA PRO A 297 16.45 -9.88 -2.07
C PRO A 297 15.60 -9.33 -3.23
N LEU A 298 15.89 -9.72 -4.47
CA LEU A 298 15.23 -9.19 -5.66
C LEU A 298 14.14 -10.15 -6.14
N ALA A 299 12.89 -9.78 -5.89
CA ALA A 299 11.71 -10.45 -6.41
C ALA A 299 10.64 -9.42 -6.80
N VAL A 300 9.86 -9.74 -7.83
CA VAL A 300 8.77 -8.91 -8.32
C VAL A 300 7.55 -9.77 -8.64
N HIS A 301 6.38 -9.25 -8.29
CA HIS A 301 5.10 -9.83 -8.64
C HIS A 301 4.19 -8.76 -9.24
N ALA A 302 3.89 -8.90 -10.53
CA ALA A 302 3.07 -7.97 -11.29
C ALA A 302 2.09 -8.73 -12.19
N ASP A 303 0.82 -8.36 -12.15
CA ASP A 303 -0.28 -9.03 -12.85
C ASP A 303 -0.30 -10.55 -12.57
N ASN A 304 -0.06 -11.39 -13.59
CA ASN A 304 0.04 -12.85 -13.48
C ASN A 304 1.50 -13.36 -13.62
N CYS A 305 2.47 -12.45 -13.55
CA CYS A 305 3.88 -12.73 -13.74
C CYS A 305 4.64 -12.55 -12.43
N ILE A 306 5.44 -13.55 -12.10
CA ILE A 306 6.35 -13.54 -10.96
C ILE A 306 7.76 -13.75 -11.47
N ALA A 307 8.70 -12.93 -11.03
CA ALA A 307 10.11 -13.09 -11.36
C ALA A 307 10.99 -12.83 -10.13
N TYR A 308 12.08 -13.56 -10.02
CA TYR A 308 13.04 -13.44 -8.94
C TYR A 308 14.45 -13.79 -9.41
N VAL A 309 15.43 -13.24 -8.73
CA VAL A 309 16.84 -13.40 -9.06
C VAL A 309 17.52 -14.30 -8.03
N TYR A 310 18.35 -15.22 -8.49
CA TYR A 310 19.17 -16.08 -7.62
C TYR A 310 20.57 -16.26 -8.22
N LEU A 311 21.53 -16.58 -7.38
CA LEU A 311 22.91 -16.86 -7.78
C LEU A 311 23.10 -18.37 -7.89
N SER A 312 23.36 -18.87 -9.09
CA SER A 312 23.66 -20.30 -9.31
C SER A 312 25.13 -20.57 -8.99
N ASP A 313 25.41 -21.36 -7.96
CA ASP A 313 26.78 -21.78 -7.64
C ASP A 313 27.30 -22.84 -8.60
N LYS A 314 26.40 -23.62 -9.21
CA LYS A 314 26.76 -24.61 -10.23
C LYS A 314 27.38 -23.92 -11.45
N TYR A 315 26.78 -22.83 -11.90
CA TYR A 315 27.20 -22.08 -13.10
C TYR A 315 27.96 -20.80 -12.79
N ARG A 316 28.10 -20.44 -11.51
CA ARG A 316 28.75 -19.22 -11.00
C ARG A 316 28.24 -17.94 -11.67
N ARG A 317 26.92 -17.85 -11.84
CA ARG A 317 26.28 -16.71 -12.51
C ARG A 317 24.92 -16.41 -11.90
N VAL A 318 24.48 -15.18 -12.08
CA VAL A 318 23.12 -14.75 -11.73
C VAL A 318 22.14 -15.33 -12.76
N GLU A 319 21.05 -15.90 -12.27
CA GLU A 319 19.97 -16.45 -13.08
C GLU A 319 18.63 -15.85 -12.63
N ILE A 320 17.65 -15.84 -13.54
CA ILE A 320 16.30 -15.34 -13.29
C ILE A 320 15.34 -16.51 -13.36
N GLY A 321 14.64 -16.77 -12.27
CA GLY A 321 13.47 -17.65 -12.26
C GLY A 321 12.22 -16.83 -12.53
N HIS A 322 11.31 -17.34 -13.38
CA HIS A 322 10.03 -16.68 -13.60
C HIS A 322 8.89 -17.70 -13.75
N TYR A 323 7.69 -17.28 -13.35
CA TYR A 323 6.43 -17.98 -13.56
C TYR A 323 5.45 -17.05 -14.27
N ILE A 324 4.72 -17.60 -15.23
CA ILE A 324 3.55 -16.95 -15.83
C ILE A 324 2.39 -17.87 -15.48
N LEU A 325 1.47 -17.37 -14.68
CA LEU A 325 0.32 -18.12 -14.20
C LEU A 325 -0.92 -17.82 -15.04
#